data_AF-A0A8T4RQY1-F1
#
_entry.id   AF-A0A8T4RQY1-F1
#
_cell.length_a   1.000
_cell.length_b   1.000
_cell.length_c   1.000
_cell.angle_alpha   90.00
_cell.angle_beta   90.00
_cell.angle_gamma   90.00
#
_symmetry.space_group_name_H-M   'P 1'
#
loop_
_entity.id
_entity.type
_entity.pdbx_description
1 polymer ?
#
loop_
_entity_poly.entity_id
_entity_poly.type
_entity_poly.pdbx_seq_one_letter_code
_entity_poly.pdbx_strand_id
1 'polypeptide(L)'
;MEMESMFTEQKWNILRELSSEKASPLQLAEKLNTTMANISQQLRLLEASNLVKKEKIKNRDKGKPRTLFSLTHDHAYLVSAMNNFAAKKLVHLNEHQKATVRIWFIEDEELQHKAEKLYWNLLDALDKVDAIIADQGNKALLVLTKEREAVREISEKTGIGVKFISKTEAERKMSEEGNILVYRRG
;
A
#
# COMPACT_ATOMS: atom_id res chain seq x y z
N MET A 1 22.84 0.95 -12.23
CA MET A 1 22.10 -0.27 -11.89
C MET A 1 20.76 -0.22 -12.60
N GLU A 2 20.38 -1.26 -13.32
CA GLU A 2 19.04 -1.35 -13.90
C GLU A 2 18.02 -1.53 -12.77
N MET A 3 17.00 -0.67 -12.70
CA MET A 3 15.99 -0.69 -11.63
C MET A 3 15.28 -2.04 -11.50
N GLU A 4 15.17 -2.80 -12.60
CA GLU A 4 14.62 -4.16 -12.63
C GLU A 4 15.33 -5.11 -11.69
N SER A 5 16.66 -4.97 -11.55
CA SER A 5 17.45 -5.77 -10.63
C SER A 5 17.10 -5.52 -9.15
N MET A 6 16.39 -4.43 -8.83
CA MET A 6 15.90 -4.12 -7.48
C MET A 6 14.57 -4.80 -7.14
N PHE A 7 13.88 -5.35 -8.14
CA PHE A 7 12.57 -6.01 -7.98
C PHE A 7 12.64 -7.52 -8.23
N THR A 8 13.81 -8.13 -8.01
CA THR A 8 13.93 -9.60 -7.95
C THR A 8 13.07 -10.14 -6.81
N GLU A 9 12.55 -11.37 -6.93
CA GLU A 9 11.64 -11.99 -5.94
C GLU A 9 12.11 -11.79 -4.49
N GLN A 10 13.38 -12.05 -4.21
CA GLN A 10 13.91 -11.90 -2.85
C GLN A 10 13.86 -10.45 -2.32
N LYS A 11 14.20 -9.46 -3.15
CA LYS A 11 14.16 -8.04 -2.78
C LYS A 11 12.71 -7.58 -2.65
N TRP A 12 11.84 -8.06 -3.54
CA TRP A 12 10.41 -7.82 -3.48
C TRP A 12 9.79 -8.33 -2.18
N ASN A 13 10.16 -9.54 -1.75
CA ASN A 13 9.68 -10.10 -0.49
C ASN A 13 10.15 -9.26 0.71
N ILE A 14 11.38 -8.74 0.70
CA ILE A 14 11.85 -7.79 1.74
C ILE A 14 11.02 -6.50 1.71
N LEU A 15 10.79 -5.91 0.53
CA LEU A 15 9.98 -4.69 0.38
C LEU A 15 8.54 -4.91 0.86
N ARG A 16 7.97 -6.09 0.58
CA ARG A 16 6.63 -6.49 1.05
C ARG A 16 6.57 -6.51 2.58
N GLU A 17 7.51 -7.17 3.24
CA GLU A 17 7.58 -7.18 4.71
C GLU A 17 7.75 -5.78 5.30
N LEU A 18 8.62 -4.97 4.70
CA LEU A 18 8.87 -3.59 5.14
C LEU A 18 7.72 -2.63 4.84
N SER A 19 6.79 -3.00 3.95
CA SER A 19 5.59 -2.21 3.66
C SER A 19 4.59 -2.23 4.81
N SER A 20 4.59 -3.32 5.60
CA SER A 20 3.69 -3.49 6.74
C SER A 20 4.28 -2.86 8.02
N GLU A 21 5.56 -3.10 8.29
CA GLU A 21 6.22 -2.59 9.50
C GLU A 21 7.74 -2.43 9.36
N LYS A 22 8.33 -1.64 10.25
CA LYS A 22 9.80 -1.55 10.34
C LYS A 22 10.36 -2.85 10.89
N ALA A 23 11.38 -3.41 10.26
CA ALA A 23 11.96 -4.69 10.68
C ALA A 23 13.48 -4.63 10.74
N SER A 24 14.06 -5.42 11.65
CA SER A 24 15.51 -5.65 11.70
C SER A 24 15.93 -6.74 10.71
N PRO A 25 17.23 -6.81 10.36
CA PRO A 25 17.74 -7.89 9.52
C PRO A 25 17.47 -9.31 10.07
N LEU A 26 17.48 -9.47 11.40
CA LEU A 26 17.18 -10.75 12.04
C LEU A 26 15.72 -11.14 11.84
N GLN A 27 14.80 -10.22 12.11
CA GLN A 27 13.36 -10.45 11.93
C GLN A 27 13.02 -10.77 10.47
N LEU A 28 13.60 -10.04 9.51
CA LEU A 28 13.41 -10.32 8.09
C LEU A 28 13.96 -11.69 7.69
N ALA A 29 15.09 -12.11 8.27
CA ALA A 29 15.68 -13.42 8.02
C ALA A 29 14.77 -14.56 8.53
N GLU A 30 14.19 -14.39 9.72
CA GLU A 30 13.22 -15.31 10.32
C GLU A 30 11.94 -15.39 9.48
N LYS A 31 11.33 -14.25 9.13
CA LYS A 31 10.08 -14.21 8.35
C LYS A 31 10.23 -14.78 6.95
N LEU A 32 11.36 -14.50 6.29
CA LEU A 32 11.62 -14.92 4.91
C LEU A 32 12.37 -16.25 4.81
N ASN A 33 12.55 -16.95 5.94
CA ASN A 33 13.25 -18.23 6.04
C ASN A 33 14.59 -18.25 5.27
N THR A 34 15.44 -17.24 5.54
CA THR A 34 16.74 -17.09 4.88
C THR A 34 17.81 -16.64 5.85
N THR A 35 19.07 -16.51 5.41
CA THR A 35 20.17 -16.13 6.30
C THR A 35 20.24 -14.63 6.53
N MET A 36 20.67 -14.24 7.73
CA MET A 36 20.95 -12.86 8.08
C MET A 36 21.99 -12.18 7.17
N ALA A 37 22.99 -12.94 6.70
CA ALA A 37 23.99 -12.45 5.76
C ALA A 37 23.37 -12.06 4.41
N ASN A 38 22.47 -12.91 3.89
CA ASN A 38 21.74 -12.69 2.66
C ASN A 38 20.81 -11.45 2.77
N ILE A 39 20.01 -11.36 3.84
CA ILE A 39 19.19 -10.16 4.11
C ILE A 39 20.05 -8.89 4.19
N SER A 40 21.17 -8.94 4.90
CA SER A 40 22.07 -7.78 5.05
C SER A 40 22.69 -7.35 3.71
N GLN A 41 22.96 -8.29 2.80
CA GLN A 41 23.41 -7.97 1.45
C GLN A 41 22.29 -7.29 0.65
N GLN A 42 21.08 -7.84 0.64
CA GLN A 42 19.96 -7.26 -0.11
C GLN A 42 19.56 -5.88 0.42
N LEU A 43 19.52 -5.68 1.74
CA LEU A 43 19.20 -4.39 2.36
C LEU A 43 20.22 -3.31 1.97
N ARG A 44 21.51 -3.64 1.85
CA ARG A 44 22.53 -2.69 1.36
C ARG A 44 22.27 -2.25 -0.07
N LEU A 45 21.84 -3.17 -0.94
CA LEU A 45 21.49 -2.86 -2.33
C LEU A 45 20.23 -1.99 -2.41
N LEU A 46 19.21 -2.30 -1.60
CA LEU A 46 17.98 -1.53 -1.51
C LEU A 46 18.20 -0.13 -0.89
N GLU A 47 19.13 -0.01 0.05
CA GLU A 47 19.51 1.27 0.65
C GLU A 47 20.27 2.12 -0.36
N ALA A 48 21.18 1.52 -1.12
CA ALA A 48 21.91 2.19 -2.19
C ALA A 48 21.00 2.69 -3.33
N SER A 49 19.85 2.03 -3.55
CA SER A 49 18.81 2.48 -4.50
C SER A 49 17.76 3.40 -3.87
N ASN A 50 17.93 3.78 -2.61
CA ASN A 50 17.03 4.66 -1.86
C ASN A 50 15.60 4.12 -1.68
N LEU A 51 15.39 2.81 -1.86
CA LEU A 51 14.08 2.17 -1.64
C LEU A 51 13.82 1.89 -0.15
N VAL A 52 14.88 1.64 0.62
CA VAL A 52 14.80 1.46 2.08
C VAL A 52 15.75 2.41 2.79
N LYS A 53 15.37 2.81 4.00
CA LYS A 53 16.19 3.61 4.91
C LYS A 53 16.48 2.85 6.19
N LYS A 54 17.64 3.14 6.77
CA LYS A 54 18.15 2.56 8.00
C LYS A 54 18.02 3.54 9.17
N GLU A 55 17.45 3.08 10.28
CA GLU A 55 17.32 3.85 11.50
C GLU A 55 18.06 3.17 12.67
N LYS A 56 18.92 3.93 13.35
CA LYS A 56 19.59 3.47 14.58
C LYS A 56 18.73 3.84 15.79
N ILE A 57 18.32 2.84 16.56
CA ILE A 57 17.57 3.06 17.80
C ILE A 57 18.57 3.33 18.93
N LYS A 58 18.43 4.47 19.60
CA LYS A 58 19.18 4.80 20.83
C LYS A 58 18.54 4.07 22.02
N ASN A 59 19.35 3.54 22.94
CA ASN A 59 18.92 2.85 24.16
C ASN A 59 18.07 1.59 23.95
N ARG A 60 18.73 0.44 23.71
CA ARG A 60 18.07 -0.88 23.71
C ARG A 60 18.86 -1.86 24.56
N ASP A 61 18.13 -2.71 25.30
CA ASP A 61 18.69 -3.78 26.14
C ASP A 61 19.65 -4.69 25.34
N LYS A 62 20.61 -5.31 26.04
CA LYS A 62 21.52 -6.30 25.46
C LYS A 62 20.71 -7.38 24.73
N GLY A 63 21.03 -7.64 23.46
CA GLY A 63 20.40 -8.67 22.63
C GLY A 63 19.32 -8.17 21.66
N LYS A 64 18.78 -6.96 21.80
CA LYS A 64 17.79 -6.43 20.85
C LYS A 64 18.46 -5.80 19.61
N PRO A 65 17.85 -5.92 18.40
CA PRO A 65 18.41 -5.33 17.19
C PRO A 65 18.63 -3.81 17.32
N ARG A 66 19.85 -3.36 16.99
CA ARG A 66 20.24 -1.93 17.07
C ARG A 66 19.89 -1.12 15.82
N THR A 67 19.25 -1.76 14.85
CA THR A 67 18.94 -1.19 13.55
C THR A 67 17.61 -1.72 13.07
N LEU A 68 16.75 -0.81 12.64
CA LEU A 68 15.55 -1.12 11.89
C LEU A 68 15.65 -0.55 10.49
N PHE A 69 15.01 -1.24 9.55
CA PHE A 69 14.82 -0.81 8.18
C PHE A 69 13.35 -0.52 7.94
N SER A 70 13.08 0.38 7.01
CA SER A 70 11.74 0.76 6.56
C SER A 70 11.80 1.28 5.14
N LEU A 71 10.68 1.33 4.42
CA LEU A 71 10.63 2.01 3.12
C LEU A 71 11.00 3.49 3.28
N THR A 72 11.76 4.02 2.33
CA THR A 72 12.16 5.44 2.37
C THR A 72 10.96 6.33 2.10
N HIS A 73 10.24 6.04 1.01
CA HIS A 73 9.03 6.71 0.55
C HIS A 73 8.07 5.71 -0.11
N ASP A 74 6.85 6.17 -0.42
CA ASP A 74 5.93 5.43 -1.30
C ASP A 74 6.43 5.52 -2.75
N HIS A 75 6.72 4.35 -3.33
CA HIS A 75 7.20 4.21 -4.70
C HIS A 75 6.30 3.24 -5.48
N ALA A 76 6.09 3.53 -6.77
CA ALA A 76 5.62 2.53 -7.72
C ALA A 76 6.67 2.32 -8.81
N TYR A 77 6.93 1.05 -9.12
CA TYR A 77 7.64 0.67 -10.34
C TYR A 77 6.61 0.28 -11.40
N LEU A 78 6.38 1.19 -12.34
CA LEU A 78 5.38 1.02 -13.39
C LEU A 78 6.06 0.46 -14.63
N VAL A 79 5.55 -0.66 -15.13
CA VAL A 79 5.96 -1.29 -16.39
C VAL A 79 4.72 -1.40 -17.26
N SER A 80 4.73 -0.73 -18.40
CA SER A 80 3.62 -0.74 -19.35
C SER A 80 4.08 -1.24 -20.71
N ALA A 81 3.28 -2.11 -21.32
CA ALA A 81 3.47 -2.61 -22.66
C ALA A 81 2.11 -2.65 -23.38
N MET A 82 1.89 -1.67 -24.24
CA MET A 82 0.65 -1.46 -24.99
C MET A 82 0.99 -1.09 -26.44
N ASN A 83 0.03 -1.22 -27.35
CA ASN A 83 0.20 -0.72 -28.72
C ASN A 83 0.50 0.79 -28.70
N ASN A 84 1.60 1.19 -29.33
CA ASN A 84 2.11 2.58 -29.37
C ASN A 84 2.56 3.16 -28.02
N PHE A 85 2.68 2.35 -26.96
CA PHE A 85 3.20 2.82 -25.67
C PHE A 85 3.90 1.70 -24.88
N ALA A 86 5.21 1.82 -24.73
CA ALA A 86 5.99 0.94 -23.86
C ALA A 86 6.92 1.80 -22.99
N ALA A 87 6.78 1.69 -21.67
CA ALA A 87 7.52 2.51 -20.74
C ALA A 87 7.78 1.78 -19.43
N LYS A 88 8.92 2.10 -18.80
CA LYS A 88 9.28 1.63 -17.46
C LYS A 88 9.72 2.83 -16.63
N LYS A 89 9.15 3.00 -15.44
CA LYS A 89 9.47 4.15 -14.59
C LYS A 89 9.30 3.83 -13.10
N LEU A 90 10.28 4.25 -12.29
CA LEU A 90 10.09 4.38 -10.86
C LEU A 90 9.54 5.78 -10.58
N VAL A 91 8.40 5.86 -9.92
CA VAL A 91 7.77 7.12 -9.52
C VAL A 91 7.63 7.18 -8.01
N HIS A 92 7.81 8.38 -7.46
CA HIS A 92 7.39 8.68 -6.10
C HIS A 92 5.90 9.00 -6.13
N LEU A 93 5.13 8.38 -5.23
CA LEU A 93 3.68 8.53 -5.18
C LEU A 93 3.29 9.57 -4.13
N ASN A 94 2.41 10.49 -4.51
CA ASN A 94 1.60 11.22 -3.55
C ASN A 94 0.37 10.40 -3.13
N GLU A 95 -0.41 10.88 -2.16
CA GLU A 95 -1.60 10.16 -1.66
C GLU A 95 -2.62 9.87 -2.76
N HIS A 96 -2.79 10.79 -3.71
CA HIS A 96 -3.73 10.58 -4.81
C HIS A 96 -3.27 9.45 -5.74
N GLN A 97 -2.02 9.48 -6.18
CA GLN A 97 -1.43 8.47 -7.05
C GLN A 97 -1.37 7.10 -6.34
N LYS A 98 -1.15 7.08 -5.03
CA LYS A 98 -1.19 5.87 -4.22
C LYS A 98 -2.58 5.23 -4.24
N ALA A 99 -3.63 6.02 -4.06
CA ALA A 99 -5.01 5.52 -4.16
C ALA A 99 -5.30 4.99 -5.58
N THR A 100 -4.93 5.74 -6.62
CA THR A 100 -5.11 5.31 -8.02
C THR A 100 -4.39 4.00 -8.32
N VAL A 101 -3.12 3.86 -7.94
CA VAL A 101 -2.37 2.62 -8.14
C VAL A 101 -3.03 1.46 -7.40
N ARG A 102 -3.52 1.67 -6.16
CA ARG A 102 -4.23 0.60 -5.42
C ARG A 102 -5.56 0.21 -6.05
N ILE A 103 -6.29 1.16 -6.63
CA ILE A 103 -7.49 0.87 -7.42
C ILE A 103 -7.15 -0.02 -8.61
N TRP A 104 -6.00 0.20 -9.28
CA TRP A 104 -5.54 -0.65 -10.38
C TRP A 104 -5.19 -2.09 -9.98
N PHE A 105 -5.05 -2.39 -8.69
CA PHE A 105 -4.81 -3.74 -8.17
C PHE A 105 -6.09 -4.47 -7.78
N ILE A 106 -7.27 -3.89 -8.04
CA ILE A 106 -8.56 -4.60 -7.93
C ILE A 106 -8.71 -5.53 -9.14
N GLU A 107 -8.99 -6.81 -8.90
CA GLU A 107 -9.07 -7.82 -9.97
C GLU A 107 -10.41 -7.79 -10.72
N ASP A 108 -11.50 -7.52 -10.01
CA ASP A 108 -12.84 -7.41 -10.60
C ASP A 108 -13.00 -6.05 -11.31
N GLU A 109 -13.10 -6.08 -12.64
CA GLU A 109 -13.17 -4.88 -13.50
C GLU A 109 -14.36 -3.97 -13.15
N GLU A 110 -15.51 -4.54 -12.80
CA GLU A 110 -16.69 -3.77 -12.43
C GLU A 110 -16.48 -3.04 -11.09
N LEU A 111 -15.95 -3.75 -10.08
CA LEU A 111 -15.58 -3.18 -8.79
C LEU A 111 -14.48 -2.13 -8.93
N GLN A 112 -13.47 -2.38 -9.79
CA GLN A 112 -12.41 -1.44 -10.11
C GLN A 112 -12.98 -0.14 -10.69
N HIS A 113 -13.86 -0.23 -11.68
CA HIS A 113 -14.52 0.93 -12.29
C HIS A 113 -15.37 1.71 -11.28
N LYS A 114 -16.12 0.99 -10.43
CA LYS A 114 -16.90 1.62 -9.36
C LYS A 114 -15.99 2.31 -8.34
N ALA A 115 -14.88 1.68 -7.97
CA ALA A 115 -13.90 2.24 -7.03
C ALA A 115 -13.29 3.52 -7.59
N GLU A 116 -12.88 3.51 -8.86
CA GLU A 116 -12.33 4.66 -9.56
C GLU A 116 -13.34 5.81 -9.59
N LYS A 117 -14.57 5.57 -10.06
CA LYS A 117 -15.60 6.60 -10.09
C LYS A 117 -15.91 7.15 -8.71
N LEU A 118 -16.06 6.31 -7.70
CA LEU A 118 -16.35 6.76 -6.34
C LEU A 118 -15.23 7.67 -5.83
N TYR A 119 -13.99 7.24 -6.00
CA TYR A 119 -12.82 7.99 -5.56
C TYR A 119 -12.74 9.37 -6.24
N TRP A 120 -12.93 9.45 -7.56
CA TRP A 120 -12.95 10.73 -8.29
C TRP A 120 -14.06 11.66 -7.80
N ASN A 121 -15.26 11.15 -7.55
CA ASN A 121 -16.38 11.96 -7.07
C ASN A 121 -16.24 12.37 -5.59
N LEU A 122 -15.41 11.66 -4.82
CA LEU A 122 -15.12 11.99 -3.43
C LEU A 122 -13.92 12.91 -3.27
N LEU A 123 -13.19 13.30 -4.32
CA LEU A 123 -11.93 14.06 -4.21
C LEU A 123 -12.04 15.29 -3.29
N ASP A 124 -13.09 16.08 -3.47
CA ASP A 124 -13.33 17.31 -2.70
C ASP A 124 -13.82 17.06 -1.27
N ALA A 125 -14.19 15.82 -0.96
CA ALA A 125 -14.68 15.37 0.35
C ALA A 125 -13.77 14.28 0.96
N LEU A 126 -12.60 14.00 0.38
CA LEU A 126 -11.69 12.96 0.86
C LEU A 126 -11.17 13.25 2.26
N ASP A 127 -11.21 14.50 2.71
CA ASP A 127 -10.86 14.87 4.06
C ASP A 127 -11.81 14.34 5.13
N LYS A 128 -13.02 14.00 4.71
CA LYS A 128 -14.11 13.46 5.54
C LYS A 128 -14.17 11.94 5.52
N VAL A 129 -13.38 11.30 4.66
CA VAL A 129 -13.36 9.86 4.46
C VAL A 129 -12.14 9.27 5.17
N ASP A 130 -12.40 8.45 6.19
CA ASP A 130 -11.34 7.77 6.94
C ASP A 130 -10.78 6.60 6.13
N ALA A 131 -11.64 5.85 5.44
CA ALA A 131 -11.23 4.76 4.57
C ALA A 131 -12.21 4.45 3.43
N ILE A 132 -11.66 3.98 2.29
CA ILE A 132 -12.41 3.33 1.22
C ILE A 132 -11.78 1.96 0.99
N ILE A 133 -12.59 0.90 1.08
CA ILE A 133 -12.15 -0.50 0.96
C ILE A 133 -12.92 -1.17 -0.17
N ALA A 134 -12.18 -1.78 -1.09
CA ALA A 134 -12.77 -2.69 -2.08
C ALA A 134 -12.81 -4.11 -1.49
N ASP A 135 -14.01 -4.57 -1.13
CA ASP A 135 -14.25 -5.95 -0.69
C ASP A 135 -14.44 -6.84 -1.91
N GLN A 136 -13.35 -7.46 -2.37
CA GLN A 136 -13.35 -8.31 -3.57
C GLN A 136 -14.26 -9.55 -3.39
N GLY A 137 -14.34 -10.12 -2.19
CA GLY A 137 -15.17 -11.29 -1.92
C GLY A 137 -16.67 -11.00 -2.05
N ASN A 138 -17.11 -9.80 -1.67
CA ASN A 138 -18.51 -9.38 -1.76
C ASN A 138 -18.81 -8.43 -2.94
N LYS A 139 -17.80 -8.14 -3.78
CA LYS A 139 -17.87 -7.17 -4.87
C LYS A 139 -18.50 -5.83 -4.46
N ALA A 140 -18.09 -5.33 -3.29
CA ALA A 140 -18.70 -4.16 -2.68
C ALA A 140 -17.66 -3.11 -2.28
N LEU A 141 -18.08 -1.84 -2.30
CA LEU A 141 -17.29 -0.73 -1.77
C LEU A 141 -17.76 -0.42 -0.36
N LEU A 142 -16.82 -0.45 0.58
CA LEU A 142 -17.06 -0.12 1.97
C LEU A 142 -16.43 1.23 2.27
N VAL A 143 -17.18 2.10 2.94
CA VAL A 143 -16.70 3.44 3.32
C VAL A 143 -16.76 3.61 4.83
N LEU A 144 -15.63 4.01 5.41
CA LEU A 144 -15.56 4.50 6.78
C LEU A 144 -15.49 6.03 6.75
N THR A 145 -16.47 6.68 7.37
CA THR A 145 -16.54 8.13 7.47
C THR A 145 -17.39 8.52 8.68
N LYS A 146 -17.10 9.68 9.26
CA LYS A 146 -17.95 10.35 10.24
C LYS A 146 -19.11 11.13 9.59
N GLU A 147 -18.96 11.52 8.32
CA GLU A 147 -19.93 12.32 7.56
C GLU A 147 -20.70 11.48 6.54
N ARG A 148 -21.50 10.53 7.05
CA ARG A 148 -22.23 9.56 6.21
C ARG A 148 -23.14 10.21 5.19
N GLU A 149 -23.87 11.27 5.54
CA GLU A 149 -24.82 11.94 4.65
C GLU A 149 -24.15 12.55 3.41
N ALA A 150 -23.00 13.21 3.58
CA ALA A 150 -22.27 13.82 2.46
C ALA A 150 -21.76 12.76 1.47
N VAL A 151 -21.18 11.67 1.99
CA VAL A 151 -20.73 10.55 1.15
C VAL A 151 -21.90 9.85 0.49
N ARG A 152 -23.03 9.70 1.21
CA ARG A 152 -24.24 9.07 0.69
C ARG A 152 -24.80 9.85 -0.49
N GLU A 153 -24.94 11.17 -0.38
CA GLU A 153 -25.42 12.03 -1.46
C GLU A 153 -24.54 11.89 -2.72
N ILE A 154 -23.21 11.87 -2.56
CA ILE A 154 -22.27 11.67 -3.66
C ILE A 154 -22.42 10.28 -4.28
N SER A 155 -22.57 9.24 -3.45
CA SER A 155 -22.74 7.86 -3.92
C SER A 155 -24.06 7.66 -4.68
N GLU A 156 -25.14 8.30 -4.23
CA GLU A 156 -26.46 8.23 -4.87
C GLU A 156 -26.47 8.97 -6.21
N LYS A 157 -25.87 10.17 -6.27
CA LYS A 157 -25.71 10.93 -7.54
C LYS A 157 -24.90 10.18 -8.59
N THR A 158 -23.95 9.35 -8.15
CA THR A 158 -23.07 8.58 -9.05
C THR A 158 -23.62 7.20 -9.39
N GLY A 159 -24.70 6.77 -8.72
CA GLY A 159 -25.28 5.43 -8.86
C GLY A 159 -24.37 4.32 -8.31
N ILE A 160 -23.43 4.65 -7.42
CA ILE A 160 -22.47 3.71 -6.86
C ILE A 160 -22.96 3.24 -5.51
N GLY A 161 -23.32 1.96 -5.40
CA GLY A 161 -23.68 1.36 -4.13
C GLY A 161 -22.48 1.30 -3.18
N VAL A 162 -22.57 2.01 -2.05
CA VAL A 162 -21.58 1.96 -0.97
C VAL A 162 -22.21 1.41 0.31
N LYS A 163 -21.42 0.65 1.09
CA LYS A 163 -21.81 0.19 2.43
C LYS A 163 -20.99 0.94 3.47
N PHE A 164 -21.67 1.60 4.40
CA PHE A 164 -20.99 2.26 5.52
C PHE A 164 -20.62 1.23 6.58
N ILE A 165 -19.37 1.24 7.00
CA ILE A 165 -18.83 0.29 7.99
C ILE A 165 -18.38 1.01 9.26
N SER A 166 -18.24 0.23 10.34
CA SER A 166 -17.64 0.72 11.58
C SER A 166 -16.12 0.66 11.52
N LYS A 167 -15.44 1.35 12.46
CA LYS A 167 -13.98 1.30 12.57
C LYS A 167 -13.47 -0.13 12.80
N THR A 168 -14.11 -0.86 13.70
CA THR A 168 -13.75 -2.26 14.01
C THR A 168 -13.90 -3.17 12.80
N GLU A 169 -14.95 -2.97 12.01
CA GLU A 169 -15.17 -3.74 10.79
C GLU A 169 -14.15 -3.38 9.71
N ALA A 170 -13.78 -2.10 9.59
CA ALA A 170 -12.72 -1.65 8.69
C ALA A 170 -11.38 -2.30 9.06
N GLU A 171 -10.98 -2.27 10.34
CA GLU A 171 -9.75 -2.89 10.82
C GLU A 171 -9.69 -4.39 10.52
N ARG A 172 -10.81 -5.11 10.71
CA ARG A 172 -10.91 -6.53 10.33
C ARG A 172 -10.70 -6.72 8.83
N LYS A 173 -11.42 -5.98 7.99
CA LYS A 173 -11.32 -6.09 6.53
C LYS A 173 -9.95 -5.71 5.98
N MET A 174 -9.25 -4.79 6.65
CA MET A 174 -7.87 -4.42 6.33
C MET A 174 -6.87 -5.56 6.59
N SER A 175 -7.18 -6.46 7.53
CA SER A 175 -6.34 -7.63 7.83
C SER A 175 -6.61 -8.85 6.94
N GLU A 176 -7.79 -8.91 6.34
CA GLU A 176 -8.30 -10.05 5.54
C GLU A 176 -8.11 -9.87 4.02
N GLU A 177 -7.03 -9.21 3.57
CA GLU A 177 -6.71 -8.99 2.13
C GLU A 177 -7.57 -7.95 1.39
N GLY A 178 -8.36 -7.12 2.09
CA GLY A 178 -9.08 -6.02 1.44
C GLY A 178 -8.12 -5.02 0.77
N ASN A 179 -8.36 -4.68 -0.50
CA ASN A 179 -7.62 -3.61 -1.18
C ASN A 179 -8.04 -2.26 -0.58
N ILE A 180 -7.19 -1.73 0.30
CA ILE A 180 -7.40 -0.45 0.98
C ILE A 180 -7.06 0.70 0.02
N LEU A 181 -8.05 1.33 -0.57
CA LEU A 181 -7.86 2.35 -1.61
C LEU A 181 -7.44 3.68 -1.00
N VAL A 182 -8.12 4.09 0.06
CA VAL A 182 -7.81 5.29 0.85
C VAL A 182 -7.80 4.88 2.31
N TYR A 183 -6.81 5.35 3.07
CA TYR A 183 -6.78 5.20 4.51
C TYR A 183 -6.03 6.36 5.17
N ARG A 184 -6.75 7.14 5.96
CA ARG A 184 -6.14 8.11 6.87
C ARG A 184 -5.97 7.42 8.22
N ARG A 185 -4.71 7.24 8.66
CA ARG A 185 -4.42 7.00 10.08
C ARG A 185 -4.75 8.29 10.83
N GLY A 186 -5.91 8.34 11.45
CA GLY A 186 -6.26 9.30 12.49
C GLY A 186 -5.62 8.94 13.82
#